data_AF-A0A2U1ZRA5-F1
#
_entry.id   AF-A0A2U1ZRA5-F1
#
_cell.length_a   1.000
_cell.length_b   1.000
_cell.length_c   1.000
_cell.angle_alpha   90.00
_cell.angle_beta   90.00
_cell.angle_gamma   90.00
#
_symmetry.space_group_name_H-M   'P 1'
#
loop_
_entity.id
_entity.type
_entity.pdbx_description
1 polymer ?
#
loop_
_entity_poly.entity_id
_entity_poly.type
_entity_poly.pdbx_seq_one_letter_code
_entity_poly.pdbx_strand_id
1 'polypeptide(L)'
;MTTGLGADGFTVQPIPGFAGMGPAVPFMGAQAFYVAANGQNKAFAQAFVTGTTAGGLNTEETMQILFDNANLPPAMTSVREAAAAADPLVGVFGDAADQAQPMPAIPAMDQVWTPLGQAYAAIIGGADPAATMTTAGDTIAAAIASS
;
A
#
# COMPACT_ATOMS: atom_id res chain seq x y z
N MET A 1 -28.53 -19.58 -11.92
CA MET A 1 -27.21 -19.59 -12.60
C MET A 1 -26.46 -18.36 -12.12
N THR A 2 -25.59 -18.54 -11.14
CA THR A 2 -24.83 -17.53 -10.40
C THR A 2 -23.50 -17.26 -11.09
N THR A 3 -23.55 -16.69 -12.30
CA THR A 3 -22.39 -16.54 -13.20
C THR A 3 -21.47 -15.35 -12.85
N GLY A 4 -21.27 -15.05 -11.56
CA GLY A 4 -20.48 -13.87 -11.16
C GLY A 4 -19.87 -13.89 -9.76
N LEU A 5 -20.08 -14.94 -8.98
CA LEU A 5 -19.47 -15.09 -7.65
C LEU A 5 -18.40 -16.17 -7.73
N GLY A 6 -17.21 -15.92 -7.18
CA GLY A 6 -16.12 -16.88 -7.10
C GLY A 6 -16.49 -18.12 -6.27
N ALA A 7 -15.57 -19.09 -6.17
CA ALA A 7 -15.82 -20.36 -5.46
C ALA A 7 -16.28 -20.16 -4.00
N ASP A 8 -15.85 -19.08 -3.36
CA ASP A 8 -16.21 -18.71 -1.98
C ASP A 8 -17.42 -17.76 -1.87
N GLY A 9 -18.13 -17.53 -2.98
CA GLY A 9 -19.37 -16.73 -3.00
C GLY A 9 -19.16 -15.21 -3.03
N PHE A 10 -17.94 -14.72 -3.24
CA PHE A 10 -17.64 -13.31 -3.47
C PHE A 10 -16.73 -13.11 -4.70
N THR A 11 -16.65 -11.87 -5.17
CA THR A 11 -15.71 -11.45 -6.22
C THR A 11 -15.08 -10.12 -5.81
N VAL A 12 -13.85 -9.89 -6.25
CA VAL A 12 -13.12 -8.63 -6.00
C VAL A 12 -13.01 -7.90 -7.32
N GLN A 13 -13.24 -6.58 -7.28
CA GLN A 13 -13.10 -5.69 -8.42
C GLN A 13 -12.48 -4.37 -7.97
N PRO A 14 -11.87 -3.60 -8.90
CA PRO A 14 -11.41 -2.25 -8.61
C PRO A 14 -12.55 -1.37 -8.08
N ILE A 15 -12.18 -0.41 -7.24
CA ILE A 15 -13.11 0.63 -6.78
C ILE A 15 -13.51 1.46 -8.01
N PRO A 16 -14.81 1.60 -8.31
CA PRO A 16 -15.26 2.40 -9.44
C PRO A 16 -14.90 3.87 -9.23
N GLY A 17 -14.69 4.59 -10.34
CA GLY A 17 -14.53 6.04 -10.32
C GLY A 17 -15.80 6.75 -9.85
N PHE A 18 -15.66 7.98 -9.39
CA PHE A 18 -16.79 8.85 -9.07
C PHE A 18 -17.39 9.47 -10.35
N ALA A 19 -18.65 9.92 -10.29
CA ALA A 19 -19.32 10.51 -11.43
C ALA A 19 -18.53 11.71 -12.00
N GLY A 20 -18.24 11.67 -13.31
CA GLY A 20 -17.45 12.70 -13.98
C GLY A 20 -15.94 12.66 -13.68
N MET A 21 -15.46 11.66 -12.94
CA MET A 21 -14.05 11.44 -12.65
C MET A 21 -13.51 10.18 -13.32
N GLY A 22 -12.18 10.04 -13.37
CA GLY A 22 -11.51 8.80 -13.80
C GLY A 22 -11.66 7.67 -12.78
N PRO A 23 -11.05 6.50 -13.05
CA PRO A 23 -10.99 5.39 -12.10
C PRO A 23 -10.46 5.84 -10.73
N ALA A 24 -10.95 5.24 -9.65
CA ALA A 24 -10.41 5.52 -8.33
C ALA A 24 -8.95 5.02 -8.25
N VAL A 25 -8.07 5.87 -7.73
CA VAL A 25 -6.64 5.57 -7.59
C VAL A 25 -6.30 5.47 -6.11
N PRO A 26 -6.04 4.27 -5.57
CA PRO A 26 -5.66 4.10 -4.19
C PRO A 26 -4.18 4.42 -3.97
N PHE A 27 -3.79 4.52 -2.69
CA PHE A 27 -2.38 4.50 -2.33
C PHE A 27 -1.83 3.07 -2.35
N MET A 28 -0.65 2.91 -2.92
CA MET A 28 0.17 1.71 -2.82
C MET A 28 1.06 1.81 -1.58
N GLY A 29 0.85 0.90 -0.63
CA GLY A 29 1.77 0.68 0.47
C GLY A 29 2.79 -0.38 0.11
N ALA A 30 4.08 -0.09 0.31
CA ALA A 30 5.15 -1.07 0.18
C ALA A 30 5.82 -1.31 1.53
N GLN A 31 6.05 -2.57 1.86
CA GLN A 31 6.84 -2.96 3.02
C GLN A 31 8.28 -3.20 2.57
N ALA A 32 9.23 -2.57 3.24
CA ALA A 32 10.64 -2.63 2.88
C ALA A 32 11.50 -3.06 4.08
N PHE A 33 12.56 -3.80 3.79
CA PHE A 33 13.59 -4.12 4.75
C PHE A 33 14.68 -3.06 4.74
N TYR A 34 14.98 -2.46 5.89
CA TYR A 34 16.02 -1.45 6.05
C TYR A 34 17.21 -1.99 6.84
N VAL A 35 18.42 -1.56 6.46
CA VAL A 35 19.64 -1.86 7.21
C VAL A 35 19.92 -0.71 8.17
N ALA A 36 20.06 -1.02 9.45
CA ALA A 36 20.33 -0.02 10.48
C ALA A 36 21.65 0.72 10.21
N ALA A 37 21.56 2.05 10.06
CA ALA A 37 22.70 2.89 9.71
C ALA A 37 23.85 2.83 10.73
N ASN A 38 23.58 2.51 12.00
CA ASN A 38 24.58 2.38 13.07
C ASN A 38 24.77 0.94 13.57
N GLY A 39 24.30 -0.05 12.81
CA GLY A 39 24.47 -1.46 13.17
C GLY A 39 25.94 -1.87 13.21
N GLN A 40 26.30 -2.75 14.15
CA GLN A 40 27.66 -3.29 14.26
C GLN A 40 28.04 -4.18 13.08
N ASN A 41 27.06 -4.86 12.47
CA ASN A 41 27.26 -5.90 11.45
C ASN A 41 26.65 -5.50 10.08
N LYS A 42 26.88 -4.27 9.61
CA LYS A 42 26.21 -3.73 8.41
C LYS A 42 26.40 -4.59 7.16
N ALA A 43 27.61 -5.09 6.92
CA ALA A 43 27.90 -5.91 5.75
C ALA A 43 27.09 -7.21 5.73
N PHE A 44 26.98 -7.90 6.88
CA PHE A 44 26.16 -9.10 7.00
C PHE A 44 24.67 -8.79 6.87
N ALA A 45 24.19 -7.71 7.50
CA ALA A 45 22.80 -7.28 7.37
C ALA A 45 22.44 -6.93 5.92
N GLN A 46 23.33 -6.24 5.20
CA GLN A 46 23.13 -5.94 3.78
C GLN A 46 23.14 -7.21 2.93
N ALA A 47 24.09 -8.12 3.17
CA ALA A 47 24.17 -9.38 2.43
C ALA A 47 22.91 -10.24 2.62
N PHE A 48 22.37 -10.25 3.85
CA PHE A 48 21.12 -10.92 4.20
C PHE A 48 19.91 -10.27 3.52
N VAL A 49 19.74 -8.94 3.63
CA VAL A 49 18.62 -8.21 3.00
C VAL A 49 18.65 -8.35 1.48
N THR A 50 19.81 -8.22 0.86
CA THR A 50 19.97 -8.31 -0.60
C THR A 50 19.85 -9.73 -1.15
N GLY A 51 19.78 -10.76 -0.30
CA GLY A 51 19.62 -12.14 -0.75
C GLY A 51 20.92 -12.79 -1.26
N THR A 52 22.08 -12.16 -1.03
CA THR A 52 23.38 -12.69 -1.49
C THR A 52 23.91 -13.88 -0.67
N THR A 53 23.25 -14.18 0.45
CA THR A 53 23.56 -15.33 1.31
C THR A 53 22.43 -16.35 1.27
N ALA A 54 22.75 -17.63 1.52
CA ALA A 54 21.73 -18.64 1.74
C ALA A 54 20.77 -18.21 2.86
N GLY A 55 19.46 -18.33 2.62
CA GLY A 55 18.41 -17.86 3.53
C GLY A 55 18.24 -16.35 3.60
N GLY A 56 18.82 -15.59 2.67
CA GLY A 56 18.64 -14.14 2.59
C GLY A 56 17.24 -13.72 2.14
N LEU A 57 16.82 -12.51 2.53
CA LEU A 57 15.44 -12.04 2.39
C LEU A 57 15.01 -11.87 0.93
N ASN A 58 15.83 -11.22 0.09
CA ASN A 58 15.46 -10.95 -1.30
C ASN A 58 15.71 -12.14 -2.25
N THR A 59 15.14 -13.29 -1.92
CA THR A 59 15.16 -14.52 -2.70
C THR A 59 13.73 -15.00 -2.97
N GLU A 60 13.49 -15.71 -4.08
CA GLU A 60 12.16 -16.24 -4.41
C GLU A 60 11.62 -17.15 -3.30
N GLU A 61 12.47 -18.02 -2.76
CA GLU A 61 12.13 -18.92 -1.65
C GLU A 61 11.64 -18.14 -0.42
N THR A 62 12.39 -17.13 0.01
CA THR A 62 12.01 -16.37 1.21
C THR A 62 10.79 -15.50 0.97
N MET A 63 10.66 -14.92 -0.22
CA MET A 63 9.48 -14.12 -0.59
C MET A 63 8.22 -14.99 -0.68
N GLN A 64 8.33 -16.23 -1.17
CA GLN A 64 7.23 -17.20 -1.15
C GLN A 64 6.85 -17.56 0.29
N ILE A 65 7.83 -17.83 1.16
CA ILE A 65 7.58 -18.12 2.59
C ILE A 65 6.83 -16.96 3.27
N LEU A 66 7.23 -15.71 3.00
CA LEU A 66 6.57 -14.52 3.55
C LEU A 66 5.13 -14.38 3.04
N PHE A 67 4.87 -14.67 1.76
CA PHE A 67 3.53 -14.68 1.22
C PHE A 67 2.66 -15.74 1.89
N ASP A 68 3.13 -17.00 1.93
CA ASP A 68 2.35 -18.14 2.43
C ASP A 68 2.02 -18.03 3.93
N ASN A 69 2.93 -17.48 4.74
CA ASN A 69 2.82 -17.51 6.20
C ASN A 69 2.38 -16.17 6.81
N ALA A 70 2.72 -15.05 6.17
CA ALA A 70 2.41 -13.71 6.68
C ALA A 70 1.39 -12.96 5.81
N ASN A 71 0.88 -13.58 4.74
CA ASN A 71 -0.05 -12.97 3.77
C ASN A 71 0.47 -11.62 3.26
N LEU A 72 1.80 -11.52 3.05
CA LEU A 72 2.45 -10.34 2.50
C LEU A 72 2.45 -10.45 0.97
N PRO A 73 1.66 -9.63 0.24
CA PRO A 73 1.67 -9.67 -1.22
C PRO A 73 3.09 -9.47 -1.77
N PRO A 74 3.59 -10.36 -2.65
CA PRO A 74 4.96 -10.27 -3.12
C PRO A 74 5.15 -9.05 -4.04
N ALA A 75 6.18 -8.25 -3.74
CA ALA A 75 6.68 -7.24 -4.67
C ALA A 75 7.58 -7.86 -5.77
N MET A 76 8.16 -9.03 -5.51
CA MET A 76 8.97 -9.78 -6.47
C MET A 76 8.08 -10.36 -7.56
N THR A 77 8.30 -9.95 -8.81
CA THR A 77 7.41 -10.27 -9.94
C THR A 77 7.25 -11.77 -10.19
N SER A 78 8.33 -12.55 -10.12
CA SER A 78 8.27 -14.01 -10.32
C SER A 78 7.39 -14.71 -9.29
N VAL A 79 7.51 -14.34 -8.02
CA VAL A 79 6.68 -14.89 -6.92
C VAL A 79 5.23 -14.42 -7.06
N ARG A 80 5.01 -13.15 -7.44
CA ARG A 80 3.68 -12.60 -7.68
C ARG A 80 2.96 -13.32 -8.83
N GLU A 81 3.65 -13.56 -9.94
CA GLU A 81 3.12 -14.28 -11.11
C GLU A 81 2.76 -15.74 -10.76
N ALA A 82 3.63 -16.43 -10.03
CA ALA A 82 3.36 -17.79 -9.54
C ALA A 82 2.16 -17.82 -8.59
N ALA A 83 2.07 -16.87 -7.65
CA ALA A 83 0.96 -16.75 -6.73
C ALA A 83 -0.36 -16.42 -7.43
N ALA A 84 -0.35 -15.51 -8.42
CA ALA A 84 -1.54 -15.16 -9.22
C ALA A 84 -2.03 -16.33 -10.09
N ALA A 85 -1.13 -17.20 -10.54
CA ALA A 85 -1.52 -18.42 -11.25
C ALA A 85 -2.20 -19.45 -10.33
N ALA A 86 -1.88 -19.44 -9.03
CA ALA A 86 -2.47 -20.31 -8.03
C ALA A 86 -3.79 -19.75 -7.44
N ASP A 87 -3.85 -18.44 -7.21
CA ASP A 87 -5.03 -17.73 -6.70
C ASP A 87 -5.32 -16.47 -7.55
N PRO A 88 -6.40 -16.48 -8.35
CA PRO A 88 -6.81 -15.32 -9.15
C PRO A 88 -7.02 -14.03 -8.35
N LEU A 89 -7.36 -14.11 -7.05
CA LEU A 89 -7.52 -12.91 -6.21
C LEU A 89 -6.20 -12.16 -6.03
N VAL A 90 -5.07 -12.88 -5.94
CA VAL A 90 -3.73 -12.28 -5.86
C VAL A 90 -3.46 -11.47 -7.13
N GLY A 91 -3.88 -11.99 -8.30
CA GLY A 91 -3.80 -11.26 -9.57
C GLY A 91 -4.61 -9.96 -9.54
N VAL A 92 -5.87 -10.01 -9.08
CA VAL A 92 -6.74 -8.81 -8.99
C VAL A 92 -6.14 -7.74 -8.07
N PHE A 93 -5.60 -8.12 -6.91
CA PHE A 93 -4.93 -7.17 -6.01
C PHE A 93 -3.61 -6.65 -6.58
N GLY A 94 -2.85 -7.49 -7.30
CA GLY A 94 -1.65 -7.09 -8.03
C GLY A 94 -1.94 -6.02 -9.07
N ASP A 95 -2.96 -6.22 -9.90
CA ASP A 95 -3.40 -5.25 -10.91
C ASP A 95 -3.86 -3.92 -10.26
N ALA A 96 -4.58 -4.01 -9.14
CA ALA A 96 -4.99 -2.83 -8.39
C ALA A 96 -3.78 -2.07 -7.81
N ALA A 97 -2.74 -2.78 -7.34
CA ALA A 97 -1.51 -2.18 -6.86
C ALA A 97 -0.68 -1.54 -7.98
N ASP A 98 -0.66 -2.14 -9.19
CA ASP A 98 0.06 -1.59 -10.35
C ASP A 98 -0.54 -0.25 -10.85
N GLN A 99 -1.83 0.00 -10.58
CA GLN A 99 -2.52 1.26 -10.88
C GLN A 99 -2.50 2.26 -9.72
N ALA A 100 -2.04 1.85 -8.55
CA ALA A 100 -2.02 2.67 -7.35
C ALA A 100 -0.83 3.64 -7.33
N GLN A 101 -0.95 4.74 -6.61
CA GLN A 101 0.13 5.71 -6.46
C GLN A 101 0.92 5.41 -5.18
N PRO A 102 2.26 5.38 -5.20
CA PRO A 102 3.04 5.18 -3.98
C PRO A 102 2.69 6.25 -2.96
N MET A 103 2.40 5.84 -1.73
CA MET A 103 2.20 6.79 -0.63
C MET A 103 3.46 7.66 -0.49
N PRO A 104 3.35 9.00 -0.39
CA PRO A 104 4.53 9.84 -0.27
C PRO A 104 5.30 9.49 1.01
N ALA A 105 6.61 9.28 0.90
CA ALA A 105 7.47 8.88 2.01
C ALA A 105 8.23 10.04 2.67
N ILE A 106 7.78 11.29 2.43
CA ILE A 106 8.40 12.49 2.99
C ILE A 106 7.93 12.72 4.44
N PRO A 107 8.78 13.26 5.34
CA PRO A 107 8.39 13.52 6.73
C PRO A 107 7.14 14.41 6.88
N ALA A 108 6.91 15.31 5.92
CA ALA A 108 5.75 16.20 5.91
C ALA A 108 4.40 15.44 5.85
N MET A 109 4.38 14.18 5.40
CA MET A 109 3.15 13.38 5.37
C MET A 109 2.56 13.08 6.74
N ASP A 110 3.37 13.09 7.81
CA ASP A 110 2.87 12.90 9.17
C ASP A 110 1.88 14.01 9.57
N GLN A 111 2.02 15.20 8.98
CA GLN A 111 1.13 16.33 9.23
C GLN A 111 -0.21 16.24 8.47
N VAL A 112 -0.36 15.30 7.53
CA VAL A 112 -1.53 15.20 6.65
C VAL A 112 -2.66 14.40 7.29
N TRP A 113 -2.33 13.30 7.98
CA TRP A 113 -3.33 12.28 8.34
C TRP A 113 -4.37 12.76 9.35
N THR A 114 -3.95 13.44 10.41
CA THR A 114 -4.88 13.90 11.46
C THR A 114 -5.84 14.96 10.95
N PRO A 115 -5.41 16.07 10.32
CA PRO A 115 -6.34 17.08 9.79
C PRO A 115 -7.28 16.49 8.72
N LEU A 116 -6.77 15.64 7.82
CA LEU A 116 -7.59 15.01 6.78
C LEU A 116 -8.65 14.08 7.39
N GLY A 117 -8.29 13.26 8.39
CA GLY A 117 -9.23 12.38 9.08
C GLY A 117 -10.34 13.14 9.82
N GLN A 118 -10.01 14.26 10.46
CA GLN A 118 -10.99 15.14 11.09
C GLN A 118 -11.93 15.78 10.07
N ALA A 119 -11.40 16.20 8.93
CA ALA A 119 -12.18 16.76 7.83
C ALA A 119 -13.19 15.74 7.29
N TYR A 120 -12.78 14.47 7.10
CA TYR A 120 -13.70 13.41 6.71
C TYR A 120 -14.80 13.17 7.75
N ALA A 121 -14.46 13.09 9.03
CA ALA A 121 -15.45 12.91 10.09
C ALA A 121 -16.46 14.06 10.14
N ALA A 122 -16.00 15.31 9.97
CA ALA A 122 -16.86 16.47 9.95
C ALA A 122 -17.82 16.47 8.74
N ILE A 123 -17.33 16.10 7.55
CA ILE A 123 -18.16 15.99 6.34
C ILE A 123 -19.21 14.90 6.49
N ILE A 124 -18.84 13.74 7.02
CA ILE A 124 -19.81 12.67 7.34
C ILE A 124 -20.85 13.17 8.35
N GLY A 125 -20.44 14.02 9.29
CA GLY A 125 -21.32 14.70 10.25
C GLY A 125 -22.19 15.82 9.67
N GLY A 126 -22.09 16.12 8.38
CA GLY A 126 -22.93 17.11 7.68
C GLY A 126 -22.28 18.49 7.48
N ALA A 127 -20.98 18.65 7.76
CA ALA A 127 -20.26 19.87 7.42
C ALA A 127 -20.14 20.06 5.89
N ASP A 128 -20.03 21.31 5.43
CA ASP A 128 -19.82 21.61 4.00
C ASP A 128 -18.50 21.01 3.49
N PRO A 129 -18.50 20.17 2.44
CA PRO A 129 -17.28 19.52 1.96
C PRO A 129 -16.20 20.47 1.49
N ALA A 130 -16.56 21.53 0.75
CA ALA A 130 -15.58 22.42 0.12
C ALA A 130 -14.85 23.29 1.16
N ALA A 131 -15.60 23.89 2.08
CA ALA A 131 -15.05 24.70 3.16
C ALA A 131 -14.23 23.85 4.14
N THR A 132 -14.70 22.64 4.45
CA THR A 132 -14.02 21.73 5.37
C THR A 132 -12.68 21.28 4.79
N MET A 133 -12.64 20.91 3.50
CA MET A 133 -11.40 20.51 2.83
C MET A 133 -10.42 21.66 2.63
N THR A 134 -10.91 22.87 2.39
CA THR A 134 -10.05 24.07 2.34
C THR A 134 -9.37 24.31 3.68
N THR A 135 -10.15 24.27 4.77
CA THR A 135 -9.62 24.42 6.14
C THR A 135 -8.60 23.34 6.48
N ALA A 136 -8.85 22.09 6.06
CA ALA A 136 -7.91 21.00 6.25
C ALA A 136 -6.58 21.25 5.52
N GLY A 137 -6.65 21.72 4.26
CA GLY A 137 -5.48 22.11 3.47
C GLY A 137 -4.66 23.20 4.14
N ASP A 138 -5.31 24.26 4.64
CA ASP A 138 -4.65 25.36 5.34
C ASP A 138 -3.98 24.88 6.65
N THR A 139 -4.65 24.00 7.39
CA THR A 139 -4.12 23.41 8.62
C THR A 139 -2.88 22.58 8.34
N ILE A 140 -2.90 21.75 7.30
CA ILE A 140 -1.76 20.94 6.86
C ILE A 140 -0.59 21.84 6.44
N ALA A 141 -0.86 22.87 5.63
CA ALA A 141 0.17 23.80 5.17
C ALA A 141 0.85 24.54 6.34
N ALA A 142 0.06 24.98 7.32
CA ALA A 142 0.58 25.62 8.53
C ALA A 142 1.42 24.66 9.38
N ALA A 143 0.98 23.42 9.54
CA ALA A 143 1.72 22.40 10.30
C ALA A 143 3.07 22.11 9.66
N ILE A 144 3.11 21.90 8.34
CA ILE A 144 4.34 21.69 7.57
C ILE A 144 5.30 22.89 7.67
N ALA A 145 4.79 24.12 7.66
CA ALA A 145 5.62 25.32 7.80
C ALA A 145 6.25 25.48 9.19
N SER A 146 5.71 24.79 10.21
CA SER A 146 6.14 24.90 11.61
C SER A 146 7.03 23.75 12.10
N SER A 147 7.21 22.71 11.29
CA SER A 147 8.05 21.53 11.56
C SER A 147 9.46 21.69 11.00
#